data_AF-A0A2H0DNK2-F1
#
_entry.id   AF-A0A2H0DNK2-F1
#
_cell.length_a   1.000
_cell.length_b   1.000
_cell.length_c   1.000
_cell.angle_alpha   90.00
_cell.angle_beta   90.00
_cell.angle_gamma   90.00
#
_symmetry.space_group_name_H-M   'P 1'
#
loop_
_entity.id
_entity.type
_entity.pdbx_description
1 polymer ?
#
loop_
_entity_poly.entity_id
_entity_poly.type
_entity_poly.pdbx_seq_one_letter_code
_entity_poly.pdbx_strand_id
1 'polypeptide(L)'
;MDCFDNSDIKPFYGEKHWREIPDEMIESQNGALCFFSPQAFRFFLPAYMRYCLRNYVDSQSFSVDATIYALNPHGSGQKDFMESKWGLFSSDQLGVVVSFLKFMSEQEEYVDADAAKSALANYWLKDAHKST
;
A
#
# COMPACT_ATOMS: atom_id res chain seq x y z
N MET A 1 5.28 15.78 23.34
CA MET A 1 5.34 14.43 22.75
C MET A 1 4.83 14.59 21.35
N ASP A 2 5.72 14.94 20.42
CA ASP A 2 5.36 15.23 19.03
C ASP A 2 5.10 13.90 18.33
N CYS A 3 3.83 13.47 18.33
CA CYS A 3 3.44 12.13 17.86
C CYS A 3 3.25 12.01 16.34
N PHE A 4 3.73 12.99 15.57
CA PHE A 4 3.74 12.96 14.11
C PHE A 4 5.14 13.36 13.62
N ASP A 5 6.11 12.48 13.85
CA ASP A 5 7.40 12.63 13.16
C ASP A 5 7.19 12.24 11.70
N ASN A 6 7.12 13.24 10.82
CA ASN A 6 7.07 13.05 9.36
C ASN A 6 8.41 12.53 8.80
N SER A 7 9.31 12.00 9.62
CA SER A 7 10.61 11.46 9.20
C SER A 7 10.47 10.43 8.10
N ASP A 8 9.46 9.56 8.18
CA ASP A 8 9.23 8.50 7.20
C ASP A 8 8.84 9.03 5.81
N ILE A 9 8.27 10.23 5.72
CA ILE A 9 7.81 10.82 4.45
C ILE A 9 8.75 11.89 3.90
N LYS A 10 9.69 12.41 4.71
CA LYS A 10 10.68 13.41 4.27
C LYS A 10 11.49 12.96 3.05
N PRO A 11 11.94 11.69 2.93
CA PRO A 11 12.68 11.22 1.76
C PRO A 11 11.91 11.34 0.43
N PHE A 12 10.58 11.39 0.49
CA PHE A 12 9.72 11.50 -0.70
C PHE A 12 9.52 12.95 -1.16
N TYR A 13 10.04 13.95 -0.43
CA TYR A 13 9.86 15.35 -0.78
C TYR A 13 10.72 15.74 -1.99
N GLY A 14 10.06 16.28 -3.02
CA GLY A 14 10.71 16.68 -4.26
C GLY A 14 10.81 15.58 -5.31
N GLU A 15 10.40 14.35 -4.98
CA GLU A 15 10.34 13.24 -5.93
C GLU A 15 9.32 13.51 -7.03
N LYS A 16 9.79 13.46 -8.28
CA LYS A 16 9.00 13.89 -9.45
C LYS A 16 8.22 12.75 -10.09
N HIS A 17 8.66 11.52 -9.92
CA HIS A 17 8.00 10.36 -10.48
C HIS A 17 8.23 9.10 -9.65
N TRP A 18 7.16 8.43 -9.26
CA TRP A 18 7.19 7.15 -8.53
C TRP A 18 8.01 6.02 -9.19
N ARG A 19 8.36 6.14 -10.48
CA ARG A 19 9.14 5.13 -11.20
C ARG A 19 10.63 5.23 -10.93
N GLU A 20 11.08 6.40 -10.50
CA GLU A 20 12.47 6.75 -10.24
C GLU A 20 12.84 6.54 -8.77
N ILE A 21 11.88 6.15 -7.93
CA ILE A 21 12.12 5.86 -6.52
C ILE A 21 12.97 4.60 -6.40
N PRO A 22 14.13 4.67 -5.72
CA PRO A 22 15.01 3.53 -5.54
C PRO A 22 14.40 2.51 -4.56
N ASP A 23 14.68 1.23 -4.79
CA ASP A 23 14.15 0.13 -3.96
C ASP A 23 14.65 0.28 -2.52
N GLU A 24 15.87 0.77 -2.30
CA GLU A 24 16.46 1.02 -0.97
C GLU A 24 15.68 2.08 -0.16
N MET A 25 15.08 3.07 -0.85
CA MET A 25 14.23 4.06 -0.20
C MET A 25 12.92 3.41 0.26
N ILE A 26 12.33 2.54 -0.57
CA ILE A 26 11.12 1.80 -0.19
C ILE A 26 11.41 0.92 1.03
N GLU A 27 12.51 0.16 0.99
CA GLU A 27 12.95 -0.71 2.09
C GLU A 27 13.09 0.02 3.42
N SER A 28 13.75 1.18 3.38
CA SER A 28 14.04 1.98 4.56
C SER A 28 12.79 2.70 5.10
N GLN A 29 11.81 2.97 4.25
CA GLN A 29 10.62 3.76 4.57
C GLN A 29 9.33 2.93 4.56
N ASN A 30 9.37 1.74 5.17
CA ASN A 30 8.22 0.83 5.25
C ASN A 30 6.98 1.44 5.95
N GLY A 31 7.17 2.41 6.86
CA GLY A 31 6.07 3.11 7.54
C GLY A 31 5.40 4.24 6.74
N ALA A 32 6.02 4.72 5.66
CA ALA A 32 5.60 5.97 5.01
C ALA A 32 4.16 5.94 4.45
N LEU A 33 3.71 4.77 3.98
CA LEU A 33 2.35 4.58 3.43
C LEU A 33 1.25 4.97 4.45
N CYS A 34 1.49 4.81 5.75
CA CYS A 34 0.56 5.20 6.80
C CYS A 34 0.43 6.73 6.90
N PHE A 35 1.52 7.46 6.69
CA PHE A 35 1.60 8.91 6.88
C PHE A 35 1.34 9.73 5.62
N PHE A 36 1.36 9.11 4.43
CA PHE A 36 1.00 9.81 3.21
C PHE A 36 -0.42 10.37 3.25
N SER A 37 -0.57 11.60 2.76
CA SER A 37 -1.87 12.14 2.37
C SER A 37 -2.51 11.27 1.28
N PRO A 38 -3.83 11.34 1.06
CA PRO A 38 -4.48 10.66 -0.06
C PRO A 38 -3.79 10.85 -1.42
N GLN A 39 -3.33 12.07 -1.71
CA GLN A 39 -2.65 12.39 -2.97
C GLN A 39 -1.27 11.72 -3.05
N ALA A 40 -0.48 11.81 -1.97
CA ALA A 40 0.84 11.20 -1.91
C ALA A 40 0.74 9.66 -1.96
N PHE A 41 -0.25 9.09 -1.26
CA PHE A 41 -0.50 7.65 -1.25
C PHE A 41 -0.80 7.15 -2.67
N ARG A 42 -1.74 7.79 -3.38
CA ARG A 42 -2.05 7.46 -4.78
C ARG A 42 -0.83 7.57 -5.69
N PHE A 43 0.01 8.57 -5.47
CA PHE A 43 1.19 8.82 -6.30
C PHE A 43 2.30 7.78 -6.05
N PHE A 44 2.58 7.43 -4.78
CA PHE A 44 3.72 6.59 -4.40
C PHE A 44 3.39 5.10 -4.24
N LEU A 45 2.14 4.71 -4.02
CA LEU A 45 1.74 3.30 -3.91
C LEU A 45 2.25 2.42 -5.07
N PRO A 46 2.25 2.86 -6.35
CA PRO A 46 2.80 2.04 -7.44
C PRO A 46 4.29 1.72 -7.30
N ALA A 47 5.08 2.56 -6.62
CA ALA A 47 6.48 2.26 -6.33
C ALA A 47 6.60 1.11 -5.33
N TYR A 48 5.82 1.17 -4.24
CA TYR A 48 5.73 0.10 -3.24
C TYR A 48 5.27 -1.22 -3.86
N MET A 49 4.21 -1.21 -4.68
CA MET A 49 3.73 -2.43 -5.34
C MET A 49 4.79 -3.04 -6.27
N ARG A 50 5.54 -2.22 -7.03
CA ARG A 50 6.65 -2.72 -7.87
C ARG A 50 7.76 -3.33 -7.05
N TYR A 51 8.15 -2.66 -5.97
CA TYR A 51 9.14 -3.15 -5.04
C TYR A 51 8.73 -4.52 -4.49
N CYS A 52 7.49 -4.65 -4.00
CA CYS A 52 6.98 -5.91 -3.45
C CYS A 52 7.02 -7.04 -4.49
N LEU A 53 6.54 -6.79 -5.71
CA LEU A 53 6.55 -7.81 -6.78
C LEU A 53 7.94 -8.32 -7.15
N ARG A 54 8.99 -7.51 -6.93
CA ARG A 54 10.38 -7.90 -7.21
C ARG A 54 11.06 -8.59 -6.04
N ASN A 55 10.61 -8.32 -4.81
CA ASN A 55 11.38 -8.60 -3.61
C ASN A 55 10.63 -9.45 -2.57
N TYR A 56 9.39 -9.87 -2.84
CA TYR A 56 8.56 -10.61 -1.87
C TYR A 56 9.16 -11.94 -1.40
N VAL A 57 10.03 -12.58 -2.19
CA VAL A 57 10.66 -13.87 -1.83
C VAL A 57 11.91 -13.69 -0.98
N ASP A 58 12.81 -12.80 -1.42
CA ASP A 58 14.19 -12.75 -0.93
C ASP A 58 14.45 -11.62 0.07
N SER A 59 13.55 -10.64 0.16
CA SER A 59 13.75 -9.49 1.02
C SER A 59 13.24 -9.74 2.42
N GLN A 60 14.10 -9.46 3.41
CA GLN A 60 13.71 -9.38 4.82
C GLN A 60 13.05 -8.02 5.17
N SER A 61 12.63 -7.25 4.17
CA SER A 61 12.04 -5.93 4.38
C SER A 61 10.58 -6.02 4.81
N PHE A 62 10.26 -5.29 5.88
CA PHE A 62 8.87 -5.06 6.32
C PHE A 62 8.02 -4.30 5.30
N SER A 63 8.60 -3.79 4.21
CA SER A 63 7.88 -3.02 3.19
C SER A 63 6.83 -3.84 2.46
N VAL A 64 7.03 -5.16 2.34
CA VAL A 64 6.06 -6.05 1.69
C VAL A 64 4.77 -6.13 2.51
N ASP A 65 4.90 -6.53 3.78
CA ASP A 65 3.76 -6.63 4.69
C ASP A 65 3.14 -5.25 4.97
N ALA A 66 3.96 -4.21 5.16
CA ALA A 66 3.47 -2.85 5.35
C ALA A 66 2.63 -2.36 4.15
N THR A 67 2.99 -2.76 2.92
CA THR A 67 2.18 -2.44 1.73
C THR A 67 0.84 -3.16 1.77
N ILE A 68 0.82 -4.44 2.15
CA ILE A 68 -0.42 -5.21 2.31
C ILE A 68 -1.32 -4.59 3.40
N TYR A 69 -0.74 -4.21 4.53
CA TYR A 69 -1.46 -3.59 5.65
C TYR A 69 -1.98 -2.20 5.32
N ALA A 70 -1.24 -1.40 4.56
CA ALA A 70 -1.73 -0.11 4.08
C ALA A 70 -2.95 -0.25 3.14
N LEU A 71 -3.13 -1.41 2.52
CA LEU A 71 -4.27 -1.79 1.69
C LEU A 71 -5.32 -2.61 2.45
N ASN A 72 -5.13 -2.83 3.76
CA ASN A 72 -6.08 -3.51 4.64
C ASN A 72 -6.34 -2.68 5.91
N PRO A 73 -7.34 -1.79 5.92
CA PRO A 73 -7.57 -0.85 7.02
C PRO A 73 -8.13 -1.50 8.31
N HIS A 74 -7.96 -2.80 8.51
CA HIS A 74 -8.47 -3.51 9.68
C HIS A 74 -7.80 -3.03 10.98
N GLY A 75 -8.61 -2.81 12.03
CA GLY A 75 -8.15 -2.61 13.40
C GLY A 75 -7.59 -1.22 13.75
N SER A 76 -7.39 -0.32 12.79
CA SER A 76 -7.02 1.06 13.11
C SER A 76 -8.26 1.90 13.37
N GLY A 77 -8.26 2.71 14.43
CA GLY A 77 -9.26 3.79 14.62
C GLY A 77 -9.20 4.89 13.55
N GLN A 78 -8.57 4.60 12.41
CA GLN A 78 -8.29 5.47 11.27
C GLN A 78 -8.92 4.94 9.97
N LYS A 79 -9.92 4.06 10.08
CA LYS A 79 -10.64 3.48 8.92
C LYS A 79 -11.03 4.56 7.91
N ASP A 80 -11.68 5.63 8.36
CA ASP A 80 -12.12 6.74 7.48
C ASP A 80 -10.94 7.42 6.78
N PHE A 81 -9.82 7.61 7.48
CA PHE A 81 -8.62 8.21 6.90
C PHE A 81 -7.98 7.27 5.88
N MET A 82 -7.88 5.97 6.16
CA MET A 82 -7.39 4.99 5.20
C MET A 82 -8.30 4.91 3.98
N GLU A 83 -9.62 4.81 4.15
CA GLU A 83 -10.60 4.78 3.05
C GLU A 83 -10.53 6.06 2.20
N SER A 84 -10.27 7.22 2.81
CA SER A 84 -10.10 8.48 2.09
C SER A 84 -8.93 8.45 1.08
N LYS A 85 -7.89 7.63 1.33
CA LYS A 85 -6.74 7.52 0.42
C LYS A 85 -7.13 6.88 -0.92
N TRP A 86 -8.19 6.09 -0.95
CA TRP A 86 -8.57 5.22 -2.05
C TRP A 86 -9.65 5.90 -2.91
N GLY A 87 -10.40 6.84 -2.33
CA GLY A 87 -11.42 7.63 -3.04
C GLY A 87 -10.88 8.47 -4.21
N LEU A 88 -9.57 8.62 -4.35
CA LEU A 88 -8.94 9.29 -5.48
C LEU A 88 -8.57 8.36 -6.65
N PHE A 89 -8.75 7.05 -6.50
CA PHE A 89 -8.34 6.06 -7.49
C PHE A 89 -9.39 5.94 -8.59
N SER A 90 -8.96 5.92 -9.84
CA SER A 90 -9.82 5.51 -10.96
C SER A 90 -10.12 4.01 -10.88
N SER A 91 -11.18 3.54 -11.55
CA SER A 91 -11.50 2.11 -11.63
C SER A 91 -10.34 1.24 -12.11
N ASP A 92 -9.55 1.71 -13.08
CA ASP A 92 -8.35 1.00 -13.56
C ASP A 92 -7.29 0.86 -12.46
N GLN A 93 -7.07 1.93 -11.69
CA GLN A 93 -6.13 1.94 -10.56
C GLN A 93 -6.60 0.99 -9.45
N LEU A 94 -7.90 0.95 -9.15
CA LEU A 94 -8.47 -0.02 -8.22
C LEU A 94 -8.26 -1.46 -8.73
N GLY A 95 -8.47 -1.70 -10.02
CA GLY A 95 -8.23 -3.00 -10.65
C GLY A 95 -6.78 -3.47 -10.54
N VAL A 96 -5.81 -2.56 -10.66
CA VAL A 96 -4.39 -2.87 -10.44
C VAL A 96 -4.13 -3.29 -8.99
N VAL A 97 -4.71 -2.59 -8.02
CA VAL A 97 -4.56 -2.96 -6.60
C VAL A 97 -5.19 -4.33 -6.30
N VAL A 98 -6.38 -4.62 -6.87
CA VAL A 98 -7.02 -5.94 -6.76
C VAL A 98 -6.10 -7.03 -7.31
N SER A 99 -5.53 -6.84 -8.50
CA SER A 99 -4.61 -7.81 -9.11
C SER A 99 -3.36 -8.02 -8.27
N PHE A 100 -2.81 -6.95 -7.70
CA PHE A 100 -1.68 -7.02 -6.77
C PHE A 100 -2.01 -7.86 -5.53
N LEU A 101 -3.14 -7.59 -4.87
CA LEU A 101 -3.54 -8.32 -3.67
C LEU A 101 -3.87 -9.78 -3.95
N LYS A 102 -4.44 -10.09 -5.13
CA LYS A 102 -4.66 -11.48 -5.56
C LYS A 102 -3.33 -12.22 -5.68
N PHE A 103 -2.36 -11.62 -6.36
CA PHE A 103 -1.03 -12.20 -6.46
C PHE A 103 -0.41 -12.46 -5.08
N MET A 104 -0.43 -11.47 -4.18
CA MET A 104 0.12 -11.62 -2.82
C MET A 104 -0.63 -12.64 -1.98
N SER A 105 -1.95 -12.80 -2.17
CA SER A 105 -2.75 -13.79 -1.45
C SER A 105 -2.39 -15.25 -1.76
N GLU A 106 -1.66 -15.48 -2.86
CA GLU A 106 -1.18 -16.80 -3.26
C GLU A 106 0.24 -17.11 -2.73
N GLN A 107 0.94 -16.12 -2.15
CA GLN A 107 2.33 -16.26 -1.68
C GLN A 107 2.41 -16.61 -0.19
N GLU A 108 1.68 -17.63 0.26
CA GLU A 108 1.52 -17.99 1.69
C GLU A 108 2.84 -18.28 2.43
N GLU A 109 3.88 -18.68 1.70
CA GLU A 109 5.20 -18.97 2.28
C GLU A 109 6.00 -17.71 2.59
N TYR A 110 5.72 -16.60 1.91
CA TYR A 110 6.62 -15.44 1.86
C TYR A 110 6.02 -14.16 2.43
N VAL A 111 4.69 -14.03 2.44
CA VAL A 111 4.00 -12.80 2.87
C VAL A 111 2.83 -13.13 3.79
N ASP A 112 2.28 -12.11 4.46
CA ASP A 112 1.00 -12.22 5.15
C ASP A 112 -0.17 -12.34 4.15
N ALA A 113 -0.31 -13.53 3.56
CA ALA A 113 -1.33 -13.82 2.57
C ALA A 113 -2.75 -13.71 3.16
N ASP A 114 -2.92 -13.97 4.46
CA ASP A 114 -4.21 -13.82 5.14
C ASP A 114 -4.63 -12.35 5.25
N ALA A 115 -3.69 -11.44 5.50
CA ALA A 115 -3.96 -10.01 5.42
C ALA A 115 -4.35 -9.58 4.00
N ALA A 116 -3.70 -10.12 2.96
CA ALA A 116 -4.07 -9.85 1.57
C ALA A 116 -5.47 -10.40 1.21
N LYS A 117 -5.80 -11.62 1.63
CA LYS A 117 -7.14 -12.22 1.48
C LYS A 117 -8.20 -11.39 2.20
N SER A 118 -7.91 -10.96 3.42
CA SER A 118 -8.80 -10.11 4.22
C SER A 118 -9.02 -8.75 3.57
N ALA A 119 -7.98 -8.12 3.02
CA ALA A 119 -8.09 -6.88 2.25
C ALA A 119 -9.07 -7.05 1.08
N LEU A 120 -8.86 -8.08 0.25
CA LEU A 120 -9.70 -8.39 -0.90
C LEU A 120 -11.16 -8.59 -0.50
N ALA A 121 -11.39 -9.47 0.47
CA ALA A 121 -12.73 -9.84 0.91
C ALA A 121 -13.49 -8.68 1.55
N ASN A 122 -12.80 -7.74 2.21
CA ASN A 122 -13.46 -6.72 3.02
C ASN A 122 -13.56 -5.35 2.36
N TYR A 123 -12.68 -5.00 1.44
CA TYR A 123 -12.58 -3.62 0.94
C TYR A 123 -12.50 -3.51 -0.58
N TRP A 124 -11.87 -4.47 -1.24
CA TRP A 124 -11.63 -4.35 -2.69
C TRP A 124 -12.66 -5.10 -3.56
N LEU A 125 -13.29 -6.15 -3.04
CA LEU A 125 -14.31 -6.92 -3.77
C LEU A 125 -15.75 -6.65 -3.29
N LYS A 126 -15.95 -5.97 -2.15
CA LYS A 126 -17.31 -5.69 -1.62
C LYS A 126 -18.08 -4.65 -2.44
N ASP A 127 -17.40 -3.71 -3.11
CA ASP A 127 -18.04 -2.60 -3.83
C ASP A 127 -17.78 -2.58 -5.35
N ALA A 128 -17.21 -3.66 -5.93
CA ALA A 128 -17.12 -3.82 -7.39
C ALA A 128 -18.50 -3.88 -8.10
N HIS A 129 -19.60 -3.75 -7.34
CA HIS A 129 -20.98 -3.74 -7.81
C HIS A 129 -21.73 -2.41 -7.61
N LYS A 130 -21.06 -1.32 -7.18
CA LYS A 130 -21.68 0.01 -7.21
C LYS A 130 -21.11 0.85 -8.34
N SER A 131 -21.34 0.39 -9.57
CA SER A 131 -21.42 1.28 -10.73
C SER A 131 -22.89 1.29 -11.14
N THR A 132 -23.60 2.35 -10.73
CA THR A 132 -24.87 2.75 -11.33
C THR A 132 -24.70 4.15 -11.87
#